data_AF-A0A2D7AXX1-F1
#
_entry.id   AF-A0A2D7AXX1-F1
#
_cell.length_a   1.000
_cell.length_b   1.000
_cell.length_c   1.000
_cell.angle_alpha   90.00
_cell.angle_beta   90.00
_cell.angle_gamma   90.00
#
_symmetry.space_group_name_H-M   'P 1'
#
loop_
_entity.id
_entity.type
_entity.pdbx_description
1 polymer ?
#
loop_
_entity_poly.entity_id
_entity_poly.type
_entity_poly.pdbx_seq_one_letter_code
_entity_poly.pdbx_strand_id
1 'polypeptide(L)'
;MTDETPKPKRFYETAKAVQMPGGWTVELDGRSIKTPARAALSLPTEKLAKAIAAEWNAQDEHIDLAAMHLTRLANVAIDRVPETRYEMADELARYCETDLVCHIAEDSEELAELEEAHWAP
;
A
#
# COMPACT_ATOMS: atom_id res chain seq x y z
N MET A 1 3.54 -1.70 -26.70
CA MET A 1 2.66 -0.51 -26.86
C MET A 1 1.91 -0.38 -25.54
N THR A 2 2.49 0.34 -24.59
CA THR A 2 1.87 0.54 -23.26
C THR A 2 0.74 1.54 -23.46
N ASP A 3 -0.49 1.06 -23.38
CA ASP A 3 -1.68 1.90 -23.38
C ASP A 3 -1.64 2.71 -22.07
N GLU A 4 -1.32 4.01 -22.15
CA GLU A 4 -1.30 4.88 -20.97
C GLU A 4 -2.72 5.00 -20.44
N THR A 5 -2.97 4.38 -19.28
CA THR A 5 -4.26 4.50 -18.60
C THR A 5 -4.51 5.98 -18.30
N PRO A 6 -5.63 6.57 -18.75
CA PRO A 6 -5.88 8.00 -18.62
C PRO A 6 -5.90 8.40 -17.13
N LYS A 7 -4.98 9.27 -16.74
CA LYS A 7 -4.89 9.81 -15.37
C LYS A 7 -5.93 10.92 -15.18
N PRO A 8 -6.78 10.87 -14.14
CA PRO A 8 -7.77 11.92 -13.91
C PRO A 8 -7.07 13.23 -13.49
N LYS A 9 -7.61 14.37 -13.92
CA LYS A 9 -7.13 15.68 -13.47
C LYS A 9 -7.34 15.85 -11.97
N ARG A 10 -6.38 16.50 -11.29
CA ARG A 10 -6.53 16.92 -9.90
C ARG A 10 -7.70 17.91 -9.81
N PHE A 11 -8.65 17.60 -8.91
CA PHE A 11 -9.91 18.32 -8.76
C PHE A 11 -10.06 18.99 -7.39
N TYR A 12 -8.99 19.00 -6.59
CA TYR A 12 -8.96 19.51 -5.23
C TYR A 12 -7.70 20.35 -4.98
N GLU A 13 -7.79 21.30 -4.06
CA GLU A 13 -6.68 22.15 -3.66
C GLU A 13 -5.88 21.53 -2.52
N THR A 14 -6.54 20.99 -1.51
CA THR A 14 -5.90 20.50 -0.28
C THR A 14 -6.42 19.15 0.18
N ALA A 15 -5.52 18.30 0.66
CA ALA A 15 -5.81 17.06 1.35
C ALA A 15 -5.43 17.16 2.83
N LYS A 16 -6.32 16.74 3.75
CA LYS A 16 -6.09 16.82 5.20
C LYS A 16 -6.46 15.53 5.90
N ALA A 17 -5.65 15.13 6.87
CA ALA A 17 -6.03 14.10 7.83
C ALA A 17 -7.05 14.69 8.81
N VAL A 18 -8.17 14.00 9.01
CA VAL A 18 -9.26 14.45 9.88
C VAL A 18 -9.65 13.32 10.81
N GLN A 19 -9.82 13.64 12.10
CA GLN A 19 -10.27 12.68 13.09
C GLN A 19 -11.76 12.40 12.90
N MET A 20 -12.16 11.14 13.02
CA MET A 20 -13.55 10.70 12.98
C MET A 20 -13.83 9.72 14.13
N PRO A 21 -15.10 9.41 14.45
CA PRO A 21 -15.40 8.41 15.46
C PRO A 21 -14.73 7.07 15.12
N GLY A 22 -13.89 6.58 16.03
CA GLY A 22 -13.21 5.28 15.87
C GLY A 22 -11.95 5.29 15.00
N GLY A 23 -11.48 6.45 14.50
CA GLY A 23 -10.26 6.50 13.71
C GLY A 23 -10.00 7.84 13.03
N TRP A 24 -9.45 7.78 11.82
CA TRP A 24 -9.06 8.92 11.00
C TRP A 24 -9.51 8.72 9.56
N THR A 25 -9.71 9.82 8.84
CA THR A 25 -9.95 9.81 7.40
C THR A 25 -9.09 10.86 6.70
N VAL A 26 -9.21 10.92 5.38
CA VAL A 26 -8.62 11.99 4.57
C VAL A 26 -9.74 12.74 3.86
N GLU A 27 -9.69 14.07 3.94
CA GLU A 27 -10.62 14.94 3.25
C GLU A 27 -9.91 15.71 2.15
N LEU A 28 -10.55 15.78 0.98
CA LEU A 28 -10.17 16.66 -0.12
C LEU A 28 -11.11 17.86 -0.09
N ASP A 29 -10.57 19.04 0.18
CA ASP A 29 -11.34 20.29 0.33
C ASP A 29 -12.57 20.14 1.25
N GLY A 30 -12.38 19.44 2.38
CA GLY A 30 -13.42 19.22 3.40
C GLY A 30 -14.41 18.09 3.06
N ARG A 31 -14.15 17.30 2.02
CA ARG A 31 -14.96 16.12 1.66
C ARG A 31 -14.18 14.84 1.91
N SER A 32 -14.66 13.99 2.81
CA SER A 32 -14.02 12.70 3.09
C SER A 32 -14.02 11.80 1.87
N ILE A 33 -12.86 11.22 1.56
CA ILE A 33 -12.71 10.30 0.43
C ILE A 33 -13.20 8.90 0.78
N LYS A 34 -13.55 8.16 -0.27
CA LYS A 34 -14.02 6.78 -0.19
C LYS A 34 -13.08 5.87 -0.94
N THR A 35 -13.11 4.60 -0.57
CA THR A 35 -12.44 3.55 -1.31
C THR A 35 -13.14 3.31 -2.66
N PRO A 36 -12.51 2.62 -3.62
CA PRO A 36 -13.15 2.23 -4.89
C PRO A 36 -14.46 1.46 -4.70
N ALA A 37 -14.57 0.60 -3.69
CA ALA A 37 -15.82 -0.09 -3.34
C ALA A 37 -16.85 0.82 -2.61
N ARG A 38 -16.61 2.12 -2.56
CA ARG A 38 -17.44 3.17 -1.92
C ARG A 38 -17.56 3.03 -0.40
N ALA A 39 -16.66 2.30 0.24
CA ALA A 39 -16.56 2.27 1.69
C ALA A 39 -15.93 3.57 2.21
N ALA A 40 -16.17 3.88 3.49
CA ALA A 40 -15.49 4.99 4.15
C ALA A 40 -14.00 4.65 4.30
N LEU A 41 -13.12 5.60 3.96
CA LEU A 41 -11.69 5.46 4.25
C LEU A 41 -11.45 5.68 5.75
N SER A 42 -11.57 4.60 6.53
CA SER A 42 -11.34 4.58 7.97
C SER A 42 -9.94 4.05 8.27
N LEU A 43 -9.09 4.90 8.82
CA LEU A 43 -7.68 4.63 9.10
C LEU A 43 -7.45 4.53 10.62
N PRO A 44 -6.64 3.57 11.09
CA PRO A 44 -6.47 3.32 12.52
C PRO A 44 -5.62 4.38 13.24
N THR A 45 -4.81 5.16 12.53
CA THR A 45 -3.86 6.10 13.15
C THR A 45 -3.79 7.43 12.42
N GLU A 46 -3.52 8.50 13.17
CA GLU A 46 -3.27 9.84 12.62
C GLU A 46 -2.06 9.84 11.67
N LYS A 47 -1.00 9.11 12.03
CA LYS A 47 0.24 9.04 11.25
C LYS A 47 -0.02 8.50 9.84
N LEU A 48 -0.81 7.42 9.73
CA LEU A 48 -1.18 6.87 8.43
C LEU A 48 -2.07 7.84 7.63
N ALA A 49 -3.04 8.48 8.29
CA ALA A 49 -3.89 9.48 7.64
C ALA A 49 -3.10 10.68 7.12
N LYS A 50 -2.12 11.18 7.88
CA LYS A 50 -1.21 12.25 7.45
C LYS A 50 -0.35 11.82 6.26
N ALA A 51 0.18 10.60 6.28
CA ALA A 51 0.97 10.08 5.18
C ALA A 51 0.15 9.93 3.90
N ILE A 52 -1.07 9.40 3.99
CA ILE A 52 -2.00 9.32 2.84
C ILE A 52 -2.38 10.73 2.36
N ALA A 53 -2.72 11.66 3.25
CA ALA A 53 -2.99 13.04 2.86
C ALA A 53 -1.78 13.70 2.16
N ALA A 54 -0.55 13.37 2.54
CA ALA A 54 0.65 13.82 1.85
C ALA A 54 0.74 13.26 0.43
N GLU A 55 0.39 11.98 0.19
CA GLU A 55 0.33 11.42 -1.17
C GLU A 55 -0.66 12.19 -2.05
N TRP A 56 -1.85 12.53 -1.53
CA TRP A 56 -2.84 13.34 -2.24
C TRP A 56 -2.32 14.76 -2.50
N ASN A 57 -1.70 15.42 -1.51
CA ASN A 57 -1.15 16.77 -1.73
C ASN A 57 -0.01 16.80 -2.75
N ALA A 58 0.75 15.71 -2.90
CA ALA A 58 1.87 15.58 -3.83
C ALA A 58 1.46 15.36 -5.30
N GLN A 59 0.17 15.21 -5.61
CA GLN A 59 -0.29 15.05 -7.00
C GLN A 59 -0.22 16.38 -7.75
N ASP A 60 0.30 16.43 -8.97
CA ASP A 60 0.36 17.67 -9.77
C ASP A 60 -0.95 17.91 -10.53
N GLU A 61 -0.88 18.18 -11.85
CA GLU A 61 -2.07 18.41 -12.69
C GLU A 61 -2.95 17.17 -12.81
N HIS A 62 -2.34 15.98 -12.80
CA HIS A 62 -3.01 14.70 -12.94
C HIS A 62 -2.70 13.80 -11.74
N ILE A 63 -3.70 13.05 -11.29
CA ILE A 63 -3.56 12.10 -10.19
C ILE A 63 -2.92 10.82 -10.71
N ASP A 64 -1.72 10.53 -10.23
CA ASP A 64 -0.99 9.31 -10.50
C ASP A 64 -1.21 8.29 -9.37
N LEU A 65 -2.20 7.42 -9.56
CA LEU A 65 -2.50 6.35 -8.61
C LEU A 65 -1.31 5.41 -8.36
N ALA A 66 -0.39 5.25 -9.32
CA ALA A 66 0.76 4.38 -9.14
C ALA A 66 1.72 4.92 -8.07
N ALA A 67 1.81 6.25 -7.93
CA ALA A 67 2.62 6.94 -6.95
C ALA A 67 1.99 6.98 -5.53
N MET A 68 0.72 6.58 -5.38
CA MET A 68 -0.03 6.64 -4.12
C MET A 68 -0.10 5.28 -3.43
N HIS A 69 1.06 4.78 -2.99
CA HIS A 69 1.21 3.43 -2.48
C HIS A 69 0.38 3.16 -1.22
N LEU A 70 0.41 4.06 -0.23
CA LEU A 70 -0.34 3.92 1.02
C LEU A 70 -1.84 4.00 0.77
N THR A 71 -2.29 4.89 -0.11
CA THR A 71 -3.69 4.98 -0.53
C THR A 71 -4.16 3.66 -1.15
N ARG A 72 -3.36 3.08 -2.04
CA ARG A 72 -3.67 1.78 -2.67
C ARG A 72 -3.73 0.65 -1.65
N LEU A 73 -2.76 0.56 -0.75
CA LEU A 73 -2.76 -0.45 0.32
C LEU A 73 -3.97 -0.29 1.24
N ALA A 74 -4.32 0.94 1.64
CA ALA A 74 -5.49 1.20 2.47
C ALA A 74 -6.79 0.77 1.78
N ASN A 75 -6.93 1.06 0.49
CA ASN A 75 -8.09 0.60 -0.29
C ASN A 75 -8.21 -0.92 -0.30
N VAL A 76 -7.11 -1.65 -0.56
CA VAL A 76 -7.12 -3.13 -0.53
C VAL A 76 -7.44 -3.65 0.87
N ALA A 77 -6.86 -3.05 1.91
CA ALA A 77 -7.08 -3.43 3.29
C ALA A 77 -8.53 -3.27 3.74
N ILE A 78 -9.25 -2.28 3.19
CA ILE A 78 -10.65 -2.03 3.53
C ILE A 78 -11.59 -2.84 2.65
N ASP A 79 -11.35 -2.87 1.33
CA ASP A 79 -12.30 -3.41 0.37
C ASP A 79 -12.19 -4.93 0.20
N ARG A 80 -11.00 -5.51 0.39
CA ARG A 80 -10.74 -6.92 0.04
C ARG A 80 -10.37 -7.78 1.23
N VAL A 81 -9.49 -7.29 2.11
CA VAL A 81 -8.96 -8.09 3.23
C VAL A 81 -10.05 -8.65 4.16
N PRO A 82 -11.19 -7.99 4.45
CA PRO A 82 -12.22 -8.59 5.30
C PRO A 82 -12.75 -9.93 4.79
N GLU A 83 -12.81 -10.12 3.47
CA GLU A 83 -13.31 -11.34 2.83
C GLU A 83 -12.20 -12.39 2.69
N THR A 84 -10.97 -11.98 2.40
CA THR A 84 -9.86 -12.89 2.05
C THR A 84 -8.79 -13.01 3.14
N ARG A 85 -9.05 -12.54 4.37
CA ARG A 85 -8.02 -12.42 5.43
C ARG A 85 -7.26 -13.72 5.68
N TYR A 86 -7.98 -14.83 5.86
CA TYR A 86 -7.38 -16.12 6.19
C TYR A 86 -6.66 -16.71 4.99
N GLU A 87 -7.24 -16.65 3.80
CA GLU A 87 -6.60 -17.11 2.56
C GLU A 87 -5.30 -16.36 2.27
N MET A 88 -5.27 -15.04 2.50
CA MET A 88 -4.05 -14.23 2.37
C MET A 88 -3.01 -14.59 3.42
N ALA A 89 -3.42 -14.88 4.65
CA ALA A 89 -2.51 -15.31 5.70
C ALA A 89 -1.91 -16.70 5.39
N ASP A 90 -2.71 -17.63 4.88
CA ASP A 90 -2.28 -18.96 4.48
C ASP A 90 -1.33 -18.89 3.27
N GLU A 91 -1.62 -18.03 2.29
CA GLU A 91 -0.72 -17.78 1.15
C GLU A 91 0.61 -17.18 1.62
N LEU A 92 0.58 -16.21 2.54
CA LEU A 92 1.80 -15.65 3.12
C LEU A 92 2.62 -16.73 3.86
N ALA A 93 1.96 -17.59 4.62
CA ALA A 93 2.63 -18.67 5.36
C ALA A 93 3.30 -19.69 4.43
N ARG A 94 2.75 -19.94 3.23
CA ARG A 94 3.37 -20.82 2.22
C ARG A 94 4.74 -20.33 1.76
N TYR A 95 5.00 -19.02 1.74
CA TYR A 95 6.33 -18.50 1.40
C TYR A 95 7.41 -18.95 2.40
N CYS A 96 7.04 -19.21 3.65
CA CYS A 96 7.98 -19.74 4.65
C CYS A 96 8.42 -21.18 4.33
N GLU A 97 7.64 -21.95 3.55
CA GLU A 97 7.99 -23.32 3.15
C GLU A 97 9.07 -23.33 2.06
N THR A 98 9.19 -22.24 1.30
CA THR A 98 10.15 -22.06 0.20
C THR A 98 10.89 -20.73 0.35
N ASP A 99 11.27 -20.37 1.57
CA ASP A 99 11.85 -19.06 1.85
C ASP A 99 13.19 -18.92 1.13
N LEU A 100 13.39 -17.79 0.43
CA LEU A 100 14.59 -17.49 -0.33
C LEU A 100 15.86 -17.70 0.51
N VAL A 101 15.85 -17.24 1.77
CA VAL A 101 17.06 -17.29 2.61
C VAL A 101 17.40 -18.71 3.08
N CYS A 102 16.49 -19.67 2.91
CA CYS A 102 16.71 -21.08 3.22
C CYS A 102 17.30 -21.87 2.03
N HIS A 103 17.47 -21.24 0.87
CA HIS A 103 17.92 -21.88 -0.37
C HIS A 103 19.19 -21.21 -0.91
N ILE A 104 20.33 -21.53 -0.30
CA ILE A 104 21.66 -21.04 -0.69
C ILE A 104 22.14 -21.76 -1.97
N ALA A 105 22.90 -21.07 -2.81
CA ALA A 105 23.47 -21.60 -4.03
C ALA A 105 24.40 -22.80 -3.79
N GLU A 106 24.16 -23.92 -4.47
CA GLU A 106 24.99 -25.13 -4.36
C GLU A 106 26.12 -25.19 -5.41
N ASP A 107 25.93 -24.57 -6.57
CA ASP A 107 26.82 -24.70 -7.74
C ASP A 107 27.88 -23.58 -7.85
N SER A 108 27.88 -22.61 -6.94
CA SER A 108 28.77 -21.44 -6.99
C SER A 108 29.24 -21.04 -5.60
N GLU A 109 30.49 -21.40 -5.27
CA GLU A 109 31.12 -21.12 -3.97
C GLU A 109 31.15 -19.61 -3.66
N GLU A 110 31.50 -18.78 -4.64
CA GLU A 110 31.52 -17.31 -4.49
C GLU A 110 30.12 -16.74 -4.19
N LEU A 111 29.06 -17.33 -4.77
CA LEU A 111 27.69 -16.89 -4.51
C LEU A 111 27.23 -17.36 -3.13
N ALA A 112 27.52 -18.61 -2.77
CA ALA A 112 27.18 -19.17 -1.46
C ALA A 112 27.83 -18.37 -0.31
N GLU A 113 29.09 -17.95 -0.47
CA GLU A 113 29.78 -17.10 0.51
C GLU A 113 29.10 -15.73 0.68
N LEU A 114 28.66 -15.10 -0.42
CA LEU A 114 27.94 -13.82 -0.38
C LEU A 114 26.55 -13.95 0.25
N GLU A 115 25.82 -15.00 -0.11
CA GLU A 115 24.49 -15.29 0.43
C GLU A 115 24.57 -15.54 1.94
N GLU A 116 25.48 -16.41 2.39
CA GLU A 116 25.69 -16.66 3.82
C GLU A 116 26.09 -15.37 4.56
N ALA A 117 27.02 -14.57 4.02
CA ALA A 117 27.48 -13.34 4.66
C ALA A 117 26.38 -12.26 4.82
N HIS A 118 25.34 -12.29 3.97
CA HIS A 118 24.29 -11.27 3.94
C HIS A 118 22.92 -11.75 4.44
N TRP A 119 22.64 -13.05 4.37
CA TRP A 119 21.34 -13.64 4.72
C TRP A 119 21.37 -14.39 6.05
N ALA A 120 22.55 -14.83 6.52
CA ALA A 120 22.68 -15.37 7.86
C ALA A 120 22.41 -14.27 8.93
N PRO A 121 21.94 -14.65 10.15
CA PRO A 121 21.58 -13.71 11.21
C PRO A 121 22.71 -12.79 11.71
#